data_AF-A0A367QT08-F1
#
_entry.id   AF-A0A367QT08-F1
#
_cell.length_a   1.000
_cell.length_b   1.000
_cell.length_c   1.000
_cell.angle_alpha   90.00
_cell.angle_beta   90.00
_cell.angle_gamma   90.00
#
_symmetry.space_group_name_H-M   'P 1'
#
loop_
_entity.id
_entity.type
_entity.pdbx_description
1 polymer ?
#
loop_
_entity_poly.entity_id
_entity_poly.type
_entity_poly.pdbx_seq_one_letter_code
_entity_poly.pdbx_strand_id
1 'polypeptide(L)'
;MVNSGVGGYAAILTSEKYPHKTVSGRVEETTNNRMEIMAALAALRALKYPCDVEIISDSQYLVNTMSKGWKRKVNLDLWQEIDVAADIHNITWTWVKRNSLPQLEECDAIAKSHTN
;
A
#
# COMPACT_ATOMS: atom_id res chain seq x y z
N MET A 1 -10.18 -21.24 2.00
CA MET A 1 -10.64 -20.86 0.65
C MET A 1 -10.05 -19.49 0.38
N VAL A 2 -9.13 -19.39 -0.58
CA VAL A 2 -8.63 -18.10 -1.04
C VAL A 2 -9.70 -17.59 -1.99
N ASN A 3 -10.29 -16.44 -1.68
CA ASN A 3 -11.19 -15.75 -2.60
C ASN A 3 -10.30 -15.16 -3.70
N SER A 4 -9.86 -16.00 -4.64
CA SER A 4 -9.09 -15.56 -5.79
C SER A 4 -10.06 -14.89 -6.76
N GLY A 5 -9.81 -13.62 -7.01
CA GLY A 5 -10.57 -12.82 -7.94
C GLY A 5 -9.76 -11.59 -8.32
N VAL A 6 -10.36 -10.76 -9.17
CA VAL A 6 -9.81 -9.46 -9.56
C VAL A 6 -9.70 -8.59 -8.32
N GLY A 7 -8.50 -8.06 -8.05
CA GLY A 7 -8.28 -7.09 -6.99
C GLY A 7 -7.71 -5.79 -7.54
N GLY A 8 -8.14 -4.68 -6.95
CA GLY A 8 -7.55 -3.36 -7.18
C GLY A 8 -6.72 -2.90 -5.99
N TYR A 9 -5.72 -2.07 -6.27
CA TYR A 9 -4.95 -1.36 -5.26
C TYR A 9 -4.91 0.13 -5.59
N ALA A 10 -4.79 0.98 -4.58
CA ALA A 10 -4.63 2.41 -4.76
C ALA A 10 -3.84 3.02 -3.59
N ALA A 11 -3.06 4.06 -3.89
CA ALA A 11 -2.44 4.93 -2.90
C ALA A 11 -2.44 6.38 -3.39
N ILE A 12 -2.59 7.31 -2.46
CA ILE A 12 -2.55 8.75 -2.73
C ILE A 12 -1.28 9.30 -2.09
N LEU A 13 -0.45 9.94 -2.89
CA LEU A 13 0.76 10.62 -2.47
C LEU A 13 0.46 12.10 -2.34
N THR A 14 0.82 12.67 -1.21
CA THR A 14 0.69 14.11 -0.93
C THR A 14 2.03 14.66 -0.44
N SER A 15 2.33 15.90 -0.82
CA SER A 15 3.50 16.67 -0.38
C SER A 15 3.20 18.15 -0.59
N GLU A 16 4.03 19.05 -0.04
CA GLU A 16 3.88 20.49 -0.25
C GLU A 16 3.83 20.88 -1.73
N LYS A 17 4.62 20.20 -2.58
CA LYS A 17 4.71 20.49 -4.03
C LYS A 17 3.69 19.73 -4.86
N TYR A 18 3.25 18.58 -4.39
CA TYR A 18 2.31 17.71 -5.09
C TYR A 18 1.19 17.35 -4.11
N PRO A 19 0.14 18.17 -4.01
CA PRO A 19 -0.86 18.02 -2.97
C PRO A 19 -1.69 16.75 -3.14
N HIS A 20 -1.73 16.18 -4.35
CA HIS A 20 -2.52 14.98 -4.63
C HIS A 20 -2.04 14.29 -5.90
N LYS A 21 -1.46 13.09 -5.76
CA LYS A 21 -1.11 12.20 -6.87
C LYS A 21 -1.54 10.78 -6.55
N THR A 22 -2.39 10.21 -7.40
CA THR A 22 -2.85 8.83 -7.24
C THR A 22 -1.98 7.86 -8.01
N VAL A 23 -1.66 6.72 -7.39
CA VAL A 23 -1.21 5.50 -8.06
C VAL A 23 -2.22 4.40 -7.80
N SER A 24 -2.61 3.66 -8.83
CA SER A 24 -3.56 2.57 -8.71
C SER A 24 -3.37 1.53 -9.81
N GLY A 25 -3.95 0.35 -9.64
CA GLY A 25 -3.90 -0.69 -10.66
C GLY A 25 -4.78 -1.88 -10.31
N ARG A 26 -4.77 -2.84 -11.24
CA ARG A 26 -5.59 -4.06 -11.23
C ARG A 26 -4.68 -5.27 -11.30
N VAL A 27 -4.98 -6.30 -10.49
CA VAL A 27 -4.25 -7.56 -10.46
C VAL A 27 -5.26 -8.71 -10.51
N GLU A 28 -5.07 -9.60 -11.48
CA GLU A 28 -5.83 -10.84 -11.59
C GLU A 28 -5.41 -11.83 -10.51
N GLU A 29 -6.35 -12.69 -10.08
CA GLU A 29 -6.07 -13.81 -9.16
C GLU A 29 -5.29 -13.39 -7.90
N THR A 30 -5.86 -12.45 -7.15
CA THR A 30 -5.18 -11.86 -5.98
C THR A 30 -6.01 -11.96 -4.71
N THR A 31 -5.53 -11.34 -3.64
CA THR A 31 -6.17 -11.27 -2.32
C THR A 31 -6.08 -9.86 -1.76
N ASN A 32 -6.94 -9.52 -0.79
CA ASN A 32 -6.89 -8.23 -0.11
C ASN A 32 -5.48 -7.91 0.45
N ASN A 33 -4.87 -8.84 1.19
CA ASN A 33 -3.53 -8.62 1.76
C ASN A 33 -2.47 -8.33 0.69
N ARG A 34 -2.56 -8.97 -0.49
CA ARG A 34 -1.65 -8.68 -1.61
C ARG A 34 -1.89 -7.27 -2.16
N MET A 35 -3.14 -6.82 -2.24
CA MET A 35 -3.47 -5.48 -2.72
C MET A 35 -3.04 -4.39 -1.74
N GLU A 36 -3.12 -4.65 -0.43
CA GLU A 36 -2.61 -3.74 0.60
C GLU A 36 -1.09 -3.55 0.46
N ILE A 37 -0.32 -4.62 0.27
CA ILE A 37 1.14 -4.52 0.03
C ILE A 37 1.42 -3.83 -1.30
N MET A 38 0.68 -4.18 -2.35
CA MET A 38 0.85 -3.60 -3.69
C MET A 38 0.59 -2.09 -3.71
N ALA A 39 -0.40 -1.60 -2.96
CA ALA A 39 -0.67 -0.18 -2.80
C ALA A 39 0.54 0.58 -2.26
N ALA A 40 1.12 0.08 -1.16
CA ALA A 40 2.30 0.70 -0.55
C ALA A 40 3.54 0.58 -1.44
N LEU A 41 3.75 -0.57 -2.08
CA LEU A 41 4.83 -0.78 -3.04
C LEU A 41 4.74 0.18 -4.23
N ALA A 42 3.54 0.35 -4.80
CA ALA A 42 3.31 1.28 -5.90
C ALA A 42 3.55 2.73 -5.48
N ALA A 43 3.18 3.10 -4.25
CA ALA A 43 3.45 4.43 -3.70
C ALA A 43 4.95 4.70 -3.59
N LEU A 44 5.70 3.77 -3.00
CA LEU A 44 7.16 3.88 -2.85
C LEU A 44 7.86 3.96 -4.22
N ARG A 45 7.48 3.10 -5.17
CA ARG A 45 8.03 3.12 -6.54
C ARG A 45 7.73 4.40 -7.31
N ALA A 46 6.71 5.15 -6.92
CA ALA A 46 6.36 6.41 -7.57
C ALA A 46 7.22 7.60 -7.09
N LEU A 47 7.99 7.43 -6.02
CA LEU A 47 8.97 8.40 -5.53
C LEU A 47 10.22 8.36 -6.41
N LYS A 48 10.73 9.54 -6.80
CA LYS A 48 11.83 9.66 -7.77
C LYS A 48 13.22 9.71 -7.13
N TYR A 49 13.28 9.87 -5.81
CA TYR A 49 14.49 10.07 -5.03
C TYR A 49 14.23 9.64 -3.57
N PRO A 50 15.27 9.41 -2.76
CA PRO A 50 15.14 9.20 -1.31
C PRO A 50 14.29 10.28 -0.64
N CYS A 51 13.37 9.88 0.22
CA CYS A 51 12.39 10.77 0.86
C CYS A 51 12.18 10.35 2.32
N ASP A 52 11.80 11.32 3.15
CA ASP A 52 11.10 11.08 4.41
C ASP A 52 9.62 10.86 4.08
N VAL A 53 9.07 9.70 4.44
CA VAL A 53 7.72 9.26 4.05
C VAL A 53 6.95 8.78 5.26
N GLU A 54 5.70 9.21 5.41
CA GLU A 54 4.75 8.56 6.29
C GLU A 54 3.77 7.73 5.44
N ILE A 55 3.75 6.42 5.65
CA ILE A 55 2.75 5.53 5.06
C ILE A 55 1.65 5.31 6.08
N ILE A 56 0.47 5.84 5.77
CA ILE A 56 -0.76 5.67 6.56
C ILE A 56 -1.61 4.59 5.89
N SER A 57 -1.99 3.56 6.63
CA SER A 57 -2.83 2.46 6.13
C SER A 57 -3.75 1.91 7.22
N ASP A 58 -4.93 1.43 6.83
CA ASP A 58 -5.82 0.67 7.71
C ASP A 58 -5.47 -0.83 7.77
N SER A 59 -4.53 -1.29 6.95
CA SER A 59 -3.99 -2.64 6.99
C SER A 59 -3.05 -2.84 8.19
N GLN A 60 -3.55 -3.49 9.22
CA GLN A 60 -2.72 -3.96 10.32
C GLN A 60 -1.67 -4.97 9.85
N TYR A 61 -1.99 -5.77 8.82
CA TYR A 61 -1.06 -6.77 8.29
C TYR A 61 0.16 -6.09 7.68
N LEU A 62 -0.04 -5.09 6.83
CA LEU A 62 1.03 -4.29 6.24
C LEU A 62 1.83 -3.55 7.31
N VAL A 63 1.15 -2.71 8.10
CA VAL A 63 1.82 -1.81 9.03
C VAL A 63 2.59 -2.58 10.10
N ASN A 64 2.00 -3.60 10.72
CA ASN A 64 2.71 -4.35 11.76
C ASN A 64 3.85 -5.22 11.18
N THR A 65 3.72 -5.71 9.94
CA THR A 65 4.83 -6.45 9.30
C THR A 65 6.02 -5.53 9.04
N MET A 66 5.78 -4.31 8.56
CA MET A 66 6.85 -3.34 8.26
C MET A 66 7.45 -2.68 9.51
N SER A 67 6.63 -2.35 10.52
CA SER A 67 7.08 -1.63 11.73
C SER A 67 7.52 -2.52 12.89
N LYS A 68 6.93 -3.71 13.05
CA LYS A 68 7.17 -4.61 14.19
C LYS A 68 7.91 -5.90 13.82
N GLY A 69 8.32 -6.06 12.56
CA GLY A 69 9.05 -7.23 12.10
C GLY A 69 8.27 -8.54 12.25
N TRP A 70 6.95 -8.54 12.05
CA TRP A 70 6.16 -9.76 12.11
C TRP A 70 6.68 -10.81 11.10
N LYS A 71 6.66 -12.08 11.51
CA LYS A 71 7.17 -13.18 10.68
C LYS A 71 6.38 -13.30 9.37
N ARG A 72 7.08 -13.14 8.26
CA ARG A 72 6.54 -13.27 6.90
C ARG A 72 6.54 -14.75 6.49
N LYS A 73 5.36 -15.33 6.24
CA LYS A 73 5.19 -16.74 5.80
C LYS A 73 4.56 -16.87 4.42
N VAL A 74 3.82 -15.84 3.98
CA VAL A 74 3.08 -15.79 2.71
C VAL A 74 3.33 -14.44 2.04
N ASN A 75 3.05 -14.32 0.75
CA ASN A 75 3.29 -13.12 -0.07
C ASN A 75 4.76 -12.67 -0.08
N LEU A 76 5.69 -13.64 0.01
CA LEU A 76 7.13 -13.39 0.11
C LEU A 76 7.68 -12.63 -1.09
N ASP A 77 7.07 -12.83 -2.26
CA ASP A 77 7.33 -12.09 -3.50
C ASP A 77 7.15 -10.58 -3.29
N LEU A 78 5.98 -10.16 -2.80
CA LEU A 78 5.69 -8.73 -2.58
C LEU A 78 6.49 -8.15 -1.42
N TRP A 79 6.77 -8.96 -0.40
CA TRP A 79 7.59 -8.56 0.73
C TRP A 79 9.03 -8.24 0.34
N GLN A 80 9.61 -9.03 -0.57
CA GLN A 80 10.94 -8.75 -1.12
C GLN A 80 10.93 -7.48 -1.95
N GLU A 81 9.93 -7.28 -2.80
CA GLU A 81 9.82 -6.08 -3.62
C GLU A 81 9.65 -4.79 -2.80
N ILE A 82 8.82 -4.83 -1.75
CA ILE A 82 8.61 -3.66 -0.89
C ILE A 82 9.81 -3.38 0.02
N ASP A 83 10.55 -4.40 0.46
CA ASP A 83 11.80 -4.18 1.21
C ASP A 83 12.82 -3.42 0.34
N VAL A 84 13.00 -3.83 -0.91
CA VAL A 84 13.90 -3.14 -1.86
C VAL A 84 13.45 -1.71 -2.13
N ALA A 85 12.15 -1.50 -2.34
CA ALA A 85 11.61 -0.16 -2.57
C ALA A 85 11.72 0.73 -1.32
N ALA A 86 11.57 0.14 -0.12
CA ALA A 86 11.61 0.85 1.15
C ALA A 86 13.03 1.25 1.59
N ASP A 87 14.05 0.47 1.23
CA ASP A 87 15.43 0.60 1.73
C ASP A 87 16.05 1.99 1.51
N ILE A 88 15.65 2.68 0.44
CA ILE A 88 16.18 4.00 0.08
C ILE A 88 15.43 5.18 0.74
N HIS A 89 14.37 4.91 1.51
CA HIS A 89 13.54 5.95 2.13
C HIS A 89 13.58 5.85 3.65
N ASN A 90 13.40 6.98 4.32
CA ASN A 90 13.16 6.99 5.75
C ASN A 90 11.64 6.94 5.99
N ILE A 91 11.12 5.77 6.36
CA ILE A 91 9.68 5.50 6.37
C ILE A 91 9.15 5.36 7.80
N THR A 92 8.11 6.14 8.12
CA THR A 92 7.23 5.90 9.26
C THR A 92 5.98 5.17 8.81
N TRP A 93 5.60 4.11 9.52
CA TRP A 93 4.39 3.33 9.23
C TRP A 93 3.34 3.58 10.30
N THR A 94 2.22 4.19 9.90
CA THR A 94 1.14 4.58 10.80
C THR A 94 -0.10 3.77 10.48
N TRP A 95 -0.53 2.97 11.46
CA TRP A 95 -1.82 2.29 11.35
C TRP A 95 -2.93 3.20 11.86
N VAL A 96 -4.00 3.31 11.09
CA VAL A 96 -5.21 4.01 11.52
C VAL A 96 -6.43 3.12 11.32
N LYS A 97 -7.52 3.43 12.03
CA LYS A 97 -8.78 2.71 11.81
C LYS A 97 -9.33 3.03 10.42
N ARG A 98 -9.92 2.04 9.75
CA ARG A 98 -10.65 2.26 8.49
C ARG A 98 -11.70 3.38 8.65
N ASN A 99 -11.85 4.20 7.61
CA ASN A 99 -12.74 5.39 7.58
C ASN A 99 -12.38 6.49 8.60
N SER A 100 -11.12 6.56 9.03
CA SER A 100 -10.64 7.66 9.88
C SER A 100 -10.16 8.88 9.09
N LEU A 101 -9.90 8.72 7.79
CA LEU A 101 -9.34 9.75 6.93
C LEU A 101 -10.06 9.73 5.56
N PRO A 102 -10.39 10.90 4.98
CA PRO A 102 -10.99 10.98 3.64
C PRO A 102 -10.15 10.31 2.55
N GLN A 103 -8.83 10.37 2.65
CA GLN A 103 -7.90 9.76 1.67
C GLN A 103 -8.00 8.24 1.64
N LEU A 104 -8.35 7.59 2.76
CA LEU A 104 -8.53 6.14 2.80
C LEU A 104 -9.83 5.74 2.09
N GLU A 105 -10.91 6.50 2.29
CA GLU A 105 -12.17 6.29 1.57
C GLU A 105 -11.98 6.50 0.05
N GLU A 106 -11.18 7.49 -0.33
CA GLU A 106 -10.81 7.73 -1.73
C GLU A 106 -9.98 6.57 -2.31
N CYS A 107 -8.96 6.07 -1.58
CA CYS A 107 -8.19 4.89 -2.00
C CYS A 107 -9.10 3.66 -2.15
N ASP A 108 -10.03 3.43 -1.22
CA ASP A 108 -11.00 2.34 -1.26
C ASP A 108 -11.90 2.43 -2.50
N ALA A 109 -12.39 3.63 -2.85
CA ALA A 109 -13.21 3.85 -4.03
C ALA A 109 -12.44 3.60 -5.33
N ILE A 110 -11.19 4.06 -5.40
CA ILE A 110 -10.30 3.85 -6.55
C ILE A 110 -9.93 2.38 -6.68
N ALA A 111 -9.61 1.69 -5.60
CA ALA A 111 -9.30 0.26 -5.64
C ALA A 111 -10.51 -0.55 -6.15
N LYS A 112 -11.74 -0.24 -5.70
CA LYS A 112 -12.97 -0.91 -6.17
C LYS A 112 -13.29 -0.64 -7.63
N SER A 113 -12.90 0.49 -8.20
CA SER A 113 -13.14 0.75 -9.63
C SER A 113 -12.31 -0.17 -10.55
N HIS A 114 -11.23 -0.76 -10.01
CA HIS A 114 -10.38 -1.76 -10.70
C HIS A 114 -10.86 -3.20 -10.54
N THR A 115 -11.96 -3.47 -9.82
CA THR A 115 -12.47 -4.84 -9.59
C THR A 115 -13.65 -5.25 -10.49
N ASN A 116 -14.10 -4.36 -11.37
CA ASN A 116 -15.21 -4.61 -12.31
C ASN A 116 -14.77 -5.31 -13.59
#